data_AF-A0A1C0V0V4-F1
#
_entry.id   AF-A0A1C0V0V4-F1
#
_cell.length_a   1.000
_cell.length_b   1.000
_cell.length_c   1.000
_cell.angle_alpha   90.00
_cell.angle_beta   90.00
_cell.angle_gamma   90.00
#
_symmetry.space_group_name_H-M   'P 1'
#
loop_
_entity.id
_entity.type
_entity.pdbx_description
1 polymer ?
#
loop_
_entity_poly.entity_id
_entity_poly.type
_entity_poly.pdbx_seq_one_letter_code
_entity_poly.pdbx_strand_id
1 'polypeptide(L)'
;MANLDSPTTTSFSYPSSTVERAERSLICSPFRVDLFTAMRHQSVPLNAIAQENGIKNGYTQHPLSELACYNALDWLIQVGVLRREVDGQGITDSFRLTPLGHQLIEKYQGQNFPAPSWRDSLYNTSIRWLRLPF
;
A
#
# COMPACT_ATOMS: atom_id res chain seq x y z
N MET A 1 3.75 20.64 43.65
CA MET A 1 2.80 20.34 42.55
C MET A 1 3.44 20.85 41.27
N ALA A 2 4.06 19.97 40.48
CA ALA A 2 4.62 20.33 39.19
C ALA A 2 3.57 20.02 38.11
N ASN A 3 3.12 21.04 37.39
CA ASN A 3 2.26 20.88 36.22
C ASN A 3 3.08 20.22 35.11
N LEU A 4 2.67 19.02 34.72
CA LEU A 4 3.15 18.37 33.51
C LEU A 4 2.35 18.97 32.34
N ASP A 5 2.96 19.89 31.61
CA ASP A 5 2.43 20.34 30.33
C ASP A 5 2.48 19.16 29.35
N SER A 6 1.32 18.57 29.10
CA SER A 6 1.13 17.55 28.06
C SER A 6 1.45 18.16 26.69
N PRO A 7 2.29 17.52 25.85
CA PRO A 7 2.50 18.01 24.49
C PRO A 7 1.19 17.87 23.71
N THR A 8 0.68 18.98 23.19
CA THR A 8 -0.44 19.03 22.27
C THR A 8 -0.11 18.23 21.02
N THR A 9 -0.71 17.04 20.87
CA THR A 9 -0.62 16.21 19.67
C THR A 9 -1.26 16.96 18.50
N THR A 10 -0.46 17.73 17.75
CA THR A 10 -0.85 18.23 16.43
C THR A 10 -1.22 17.03 15.56
N SER A 11 -2.49 16.89 15.21
CA SER A 11 -2.94 15.87 14.26
C SER A 11 -2.27 16.15 12.91
N PHE A 12 -1.33 15.29 12.53
CA PHE A 12 -0.69 15.38 11.23
C PHE A 12 -1.73 15.04 10.16
N SER A 13 -2.13 16.04 9.37
CA SER A 13 -3.10 15.89 8.28
C SER A 13 -2.38 15.91 6.93
N TYR A 14 -2.60 14.87 6.12
CA TYR A 14 -2.04 14.80 4.77
C TYR A 14 -2.79 15.75 3.82
N PRO A 15 -2.10 16.42 2.87
CA PRO A 15 -2.77 17.16 1.81
C PRO A 15 -3.74 16.26 1.02
N SER A 16 -4.89 16.80 0.61
CA SER A 16 -5.92 16.04 -0.13
C SER A 16 -5.36 15.38 -1.39
N SER A 17 -4.52 16.09 -2.14
CA SER A 17 -3.84 15.55 -3.33
C SER A 17 -2.97 14.31 -3.03
N THR A 18 -2.36 14.26 -1.85
CA THR A 18 -1.56 13.10 -1.41
C THR A 18 -2.46 11.92 -1.11
N VAL A 19 -3.56 12.15 -0.38
CA VAL A 19 -4.55 11.11 -0.05
C VAL A 19 -5.18 10.55 -1.31
N GLU A 20 -5.65 11.40 -2.23
CA GLU A 20 -6.29 11.00 -3.49
C GLU A 20 -5.34 10.19 -4.39
N ARG A 21 -4.08 10.61 -4.51
CA ARG A 21 -3.07 9.90 -5.31
C ARG A 21 -2.76 8.52 -4.73
N ALA A 22 -2.60 8.43 -3.41
CA ALA A 22 -2.34 7.19 -2.71
C ALA A 22 -3.54 6.23 -2.82
N GLU A 23 -4.76 6.75 -2.64
CA GLU A 23 -6.01 5.98 -2.77
C GLU A 23 -6.20 5.44 -4.19
N ARG A 24 -6.01 6.27 -5.21
CA ARG A 24 -6.09 5.83 -6.61
C ARG A 24 -5.06 4.74 -6.91
N SER A 25 -3.83 4.89 -6.42
CA SER A 25 -2.76 3.90 -6.62
C SER A 25 -3.06 2.58 -5.94
N LEU A 26 -3.68 2.61 -4.75
CA LEU A 26 -4.15 1.44 -4.03
C LEU A 26 -5.21 0.68 -4.83
N ILE A 27 -6.25 1.38 -5.30
CA ILE A 27 -7.38 0.80 -6.07
C ILE A 27 -6.89 0.18 -7.39
N CYS A 28 -5.96 0.84 -8.09
CA CYS A 28 -5.44 0.32 -9.36
C CYS A 28 -4.25 -0.63 -9.21
N SER A 29 -3.86 -0.97 -7.97
CA SER A 29 -2.82 -1.97 -7.75
C SER A 29 -3.34 -3.35 -8.13
N PRO A 30 -2.45 -4.33 -8.44
CA PRO A 30 -2.88 -5.70 -8.71
C PRO A 30 -3.27 -6.47 -7.42
N PHE A 31 -3.27 -5.79 -6.27
CA PHE A 31 -3.46 -6.39 -4.96
C PHE A 31 -4.89 -6.28 -4.48
N ARG A 32 -5.33 -7.31 -3.75
CA ARG A 32 -6.63 -7.36 -3.08
C ARG A 32 -6.55 -6.68 -1.73
N VAL A 33 -7.70 -6.23 -1.21
CA VAL A 33 -7.81 -5.60 0.11
C VAL A 33 -7.23 -6.50 1.22
N ASP A 34 -7.34 -7.82 1.05
CA ASP A 34 -6.85 -8.85 1.98
C ASP A 34 -5.36 -8.71 2.29
N LEU A 35 -4.53 -8.32 1.30
CA LEU A 35 -3.11 -8.06 1.51
C LEU A 35 -2.91 -6.92 2.51
N PHE A 36 -3.64 -5.83 2.32
CA PHE A 36 -3.49 -4.65 3.16
C PHE A 36 -4.12 -4.87 4.54
N THR A 37 -5.19 -5.65 4.63
CA THR A 37 -5.74 -6.11 5.90
C THR A 37 -4.70 -6.92 6.69
N ALA A 38 -3.97 -7.84 6.04
CA ALA A 38 -2.87 -8.54 6.68
C ALA A 38 -1.76 -7.57 7.13
N MET A 39 -1.43 -6.58 6.30
CA MET A 39 -0.44 -5.54 6.61
C MET A 39 -0.81 -4.61 7.78
N ARG A 40 -2.08 -4.58 8.20
CA ARG A 40 -2.47 -3.86 9.43
C ARG A 40 -1.90 -4.51 10.69
N HIS A 41 -1.65 -5.82 10.65
CA HIS A 41 -1.22 -6.59 11.81
C HIS A 41 0.27 -6.93 11.75
N GLN A 42 0.79 -7.25 10.57
CA GLN A 42 2.16 -7.73 10.40
C GLN A 42 2.75 -7.29 9.06
N SER A 43 4.07 -7.29 8.96
CA SER A 43 4.74 -7.07 7.69
C SER A 43 4.63 -8.31 6.81
N VAL A 44 4.40 -8.15 5.50
CA VAL A 44 4.21 -9.28 4.58
C VAL A 44 5.42 -9.38 3.64
N PRO A 45 6.12 -10.52 3.56
CA PRO A 45 7.29 -10.69 2.71
C PRO A 45 6.91 -10.83 1.22
N LEU A 46 7.83 -10.44 0.32
CA LEU A 46 7.59 -10.51 -1.14
C LEU A 46 7.15 -11.91 -1.60
N ASN A 47 7.78 -12.95 -1.08
CA ASN A 47 7.51 -14.34 -1.44
C ASN A 47 6.11 -14.82 -1.02
N ALA A 48 5.44 -14.17 -0.07
CA ALA A 48 4.06 -14.48 0.31
C ALA A 48 3.04 -13.87 -0.67
N ILE A 49 3.47 -12.90 -1.49
CA ILE A 49 2.62 -12.11 -2.38
C ILE A 49 2.85 -12.52 -3.85
N ALA A 50 4.09 -12.83 -4.22
CA ALA A 50 4.43 -13.21 -5.58
C ALA A 50 4.02 -14.66 -5.92
N GLN A 51 3.96 -14.93 -7.21
CA GLN A 51 3.70 -16.24 -7.80
C GLN A 51 2.39 -16.85 -7.26
N GLU A 52 2.34 -18.18 -7.13
CA GLU A 52 1.19 -18.93 -6.62
C GLU A 52 0.82 -18.56 -5.17
N ASN A 53 1.77 -18.05 -4.38
CA ASN A 53 1.50 -17.70 -3.00
C ASN A 53 0.53 -16.51 -2.90
N GLY A 54 0.59 -15.56 -3.85
CA GLY A 54 -0.36 -14.45 -3.91
C GLY A 54 -1.81 -14.90 -4.03
N ILE A 55 -2.09 -15.92 -4.83
CA ILE A 55 -3.44 -16.50 -4.94
C ILE A 55 -3.79 -17.27 -3.68
N LYS A 56 -2.90 -18.15 -3.20
CA LYS A 56 -3.14 -18.99 -2.02
C LYS A 56 -3.47 -18.17 -0.78
N ASN A 57 -2.81 -17.02 -0.62
CA ASN A 57 -3.04 -16.09 0.48
C ASN A 57 -4.17 -15.07 0.21
N GLY A 58 -4.80 -15.11 -0.97
CA GLY A 58 -5.87 -14.17 -1.35
C GLY A 58 -5.40 -12.74 -1.61
N TYR A 59 -4.10 -12.53 -1.81
CA TYR A 59 -3.49 -11.22 -2.02
C TYR A 59 -3.57 -10.74 -3.46
N THR A 60 -3.66 -11.65 -4.43
CA THR A 60 -3.77 -11.33 -5.86
C THR A 60 -4.85 -12.21 -6.51
N GLN A 61 -5.40 -11.74 -7.64
CA GLN A 61 -6.38 -12.53 -8.42
C GLN A 61 -5.71 -13.59 -9.31
N HIS A 62 -4.47 -13.33 -9.74
CA HIS A 62 -3.67 -14.17 -10.61
C HIS A 62 -2.21 -14.17 -10.11
N PRO A 63 -1.36 -15.13 -10.54
CA PRO A 63 0.04 -15.15 -10.13
C PRO A 63 0.77 -13.94 -10.71
N LEU A 64 1.58 -13.26 -9.89
CA LEU A 64 2.44 -12.18 -10.33
C LEU A 64 3.89 -12.64 -10.31
N SER A 65 4.68 -12.35 -11.34
CA SER A 65 6.12 -12.56 -11.25
C SER A 65 6.71 -11.74 -10.10
N GLU A 66 7.82 -12.20 -9.51
CA GLU A 66 8.48 -11.47 -8.41
C GLU A 66 8.79 -10.02 -8.79
N LEU A 67 9.31 -9.79 -10.01
CA LEU A 67 9.58 -8.45 -10.52
C LEU A 67 8.31 -7.61 -10.68
N ALA A 68 7.22 -8.17 -11.20
CA ALA A 68 5.96 -7.45 -11.36
C ALA A 68 5.34 -7.10 -9.99
N CYS A 69 5.39 -8.03 -9.05
CA CYS A 69 4.95 -7.85 -7.67
C CYS A 69 5.79 -6.77 -6.97
N TYR A 70 7.12 -6.87 -7.05
CA TYR A 70 8.04 -5.88 -6.50
C TYR A 70 7.79 -4.48 -7.06
N ASN A 71 7.69 -4.32 -8.38
CA ASN A 71 7.41 -3.02 -9.01
C ASN A 71 6.06 -2.43 -8.57
N ALA A 72 5.06 -3.27 -8.30
CA ALA A 72 3.77 -2.82 -7.77
C ALA A 72 3.87 -2.34 -6.32
N LEU A 73 4.61 -3.06 -5.48
CA LEU A 73 4.84 -2.70 -4.08
C LEU A 73 5.70 -1.44 -3.98
N ASP A 74 6.75 -1.33 -4.79
CA ASP A 74 7.61 -0.16 -4.88
C ASP A 74 6.82 1.09 -5.30
N TRP A 75 5.90 0.96 -6.25
CA TRP A 75 4.98 2.05 -6.59
C TRP A 75 4.16 2.52 -5.37
N LEU A 76 3.63 1.58 -4.58
CA LEU A 76 2.89 1.90 -3.36
C LEU A 76 3.78 2.51 -2.26
N ILE A 77 5.09 2.24 -2.27
CA ILE A 77 6.07 2.93 -1.42
C ILE A 77 6.25 4.37 -1.90
N GLN A 78 6.44 4.60 -3.21
CA GLN A 78 6.62 5.93 -3.79
C GLN A 78 5.42 6.85 -3.55
N VAL A 79 4.20 6.29 -3.51
CA VAL A 79 2.99 7.06 -3.18
C VAL A 79 2.70 7.16 -1.68
N GLY A 80 3.57 6.59 -0.84
CA GLY A 80 3.52 6.71 0.61
C GLY A 80 2.50 5.78 1.29
N VAL A 81 1.93 4.81 0.58
CA VAL A 81 0.99 3.81 1.14
C VAL A 81 1.75 2.77 1.96
N LEU A 82 2.87 2.31 1.43
CA LEU A 82 3.69 1.26 2.02
C LEU A 82 5.07 1.79 2.41
N ARG A 83 5.73 1.03 3.28
CA ARG A 83 7.18 1.10 3.47
C ARG A 83 7.76 -0.30 3.41
N ARG A 84 9.04 -0.38 3.06
CA ARG A 84 9.83 -1.59 3.13
C ARG A 84 10.43 -1.74 4.52
N GLU A 85 10.40 -2.97 5.02
CA GLU A 85 11.08 -3.40 6.23
C GLU A 85 12.00 -4.55 5.86
N VAL A 86 13.23 -4.50 6.35
CA VAL A 86 14.17 -5.60 6.21
C VAL A 86 14.16 -6.43 7.48
N ASP A 87 14.49 -7.71 7.36
CA ASP A 87 14.86 -8.50 8.54
C ASP A 87 16.09 -7.87 9.24
N GLY A 88 16.39 -8.33 10.46
CA GLY A 88 17.55 -7.83 11.22
C GLY A 88 18.91 -8.02 10.52
N GLN A 89 18.94 -8.68 9.36
CA GLN A 89 20.13 -8.95 8.55
C GLN A 89 20.13 -8.20 7.21
N GLY A 90 19.04 -7.53 6.82
CA GLY A 90 18.96 -6.84 5.53
C GLY A 90 18.66 -7.74 4.33
N ILE A 91 18.32 -9.02 4.53
CA ILE A 91 18.28 -10.03 3.46
C ILE A 91 16.86 -10.19 2.90
N THR A 92 15.88 -10.25 3.79
CA THR A 92 14.49 -10.46 3.39
C THR A 92 13.71 -9.16 3.45
N ASP A 93 13.09 -8.81 2.32
CA ASP A 93 12.19 -7.67 2.26
C ASP A 93 10.76 -8.05 2.62
N SER A 94 10.19 -7.29 3.54
CA SER A 94 8.78 -7.29 3.88
C SER A 94 8.19 -5.90 3.78
N PHE A 95 6.86 -5.83 3.69
CA PHE A 95 6.15 -4.57 3.44
C PHE A 95 5.09 -4.36 4.50
N ARG A 96 4.96 -3.12 4.97
CA ARG A 96 3.97 -2.69 5.97
C ARG A 96 3.29 -1.41 5.52
N LEU A 97 2.04 -1.22 5.96
CA LEU A 97 1.33 0.05 5.84
C LEU A 97 2.07 1.19 6.57
N THR A 98 2.08 2.36 5.95
CA THR A 98 2.39 3.63 6.62
C THR A 98 1.14 4.15 7.34
N PRO A 99 1.24 5.23 8.14
CA PRO A 99 0.04 5.87 8.71
C PRO A 99 -0.97 6.31 7.63
N LEU A 100 -0.52 6.80 6.47
CA LEU A 100 -1.38 7.10 5.33
C LEU A 100 -2.07 5.83 4.81
N GLY A 101 -1.31 4.74 4.66
CA GLY A 101 -1.87 3.45 4.27
C GLY A 101 -2.96 2.96 5.23
N HIS A 102 -2.72 3.05 6.54
CA HIS A 102 -3.72 2.71 7.57
C HIS A 102 -5.00 3.55 7.43
N GLN A 103 -4.87 4.87 7.27
CA GLN A 103 -5.99 5.78 7.08
C GLN A 103 -6.82 5.40 5.85
N LEU A 104 -6.18 5.02 4.74
CA LEU A 104 -6.87 4.61 3.52
C LEU A 104 -7.62 3.28 3.71
N ILE A 105 -6.99 2.27 4.30
CA ILE A 105 -7.60 0.95 4.50
C ILE A 105 -8.77 1.02 5.49
N GLU A 106 -8.72 1.92 6.46
CA GLU A 106 -9.83 2.14 7.39
C GLU A 106 -11.11 2.60 6.68
N LYS A 107 -11.01 3.38 5.59
CA LYS A 107 -12.17 3.78 4.78
C LYS A 107 -12.92 2.58 4.18
N TYR A 108 -12.21 1.50 3.89
CA TYR A 108 -12.78 0.34 3.22
C TYR A 108 -13.34 -0.71 4.19
N GLN A 109 -13.14 -0.60 5.51
CA GLN A 109 -13.76 -1.44 6.56
C GLN A 109 -13.85 -2.97 6.26
N GLY A 110 -12.88 -3.54 5.52
CA GLY A 110 -12.91 -4.96 5.14
C GLY A 110 -13.82 -5.29 3.93
N GLN A 111 -14.33 -4.28 3.24
CA GLN A 111 -14.98 -4.42 1.94
C GLN A 111 -13.91 -4.45 0.83
N ASN A 112 -14.25 -5.10 -0.29
CA ASN A 112 -13.39 -5.07 -1.47
C ASN A 112 -13.23 -3.64 -1.99
N PHE A 113 -12.07 -3.34 -2.58
CA PHE A 113 -11.90 -2.09 -3.29
C PHE A 113 -12.96 -1.94 -4.39
N PRO A 114 -13.43 -0.71 -4.66
CA PRO A 114 -14.32 -0.46 -5.78
C PRO A 114 -13.62 -0.90 -7.07
N ALA A 115 -14.41 -1.38 -8.04
CA ALA A 115 -13.86 -1.64 -9.37
C ALA A 115 -13.24 -0.34 -9.88
N PRO A 116 -11.97 -0.34 -10.34
CA PRO A 116 -11.34 0.86 -10.86
C PRO A 116 -12.20 1.37 -12.03
N SER A 117 -12.52 2.67 -12.03
CA SER A 117 -13.21 3.24 -13.19
C SER A 117 -12.30 3.06 -14.42
N TRP A 118 -12.88 2.87 -15.60
CA TRP A 118 -12.09 2.71 -16.83
C TRP A 118 -11.11 3.86 -17.05
N ARG A 119 -11.46 5.08 -16.59
CA ARG A 119 -10.55 6.25 -16.62
C ARG A 119 -9.42 6.14 -15.61
N ASP A 120 -9.68 5.63 -14.40
CA ASP A 120 -8.64 5.43 -13.39
C ASP A 120 -7.64 4.34 -13.81
N SER A 121 -8.12 3.23 -14.38
CA SER A 121 -7.26 2.16 -14.92
C SER A 121 -6.35 2.67 -16.04
N LEU A 122 -6.87 3.48 -16.98
CA LEU A 122 -6.07 4.08 -18.06
C LEU A 122 -5.08 5.12 -17.53
N TYR A 123 -5.50 6.00 -16.62
CA TYR A 123 -4.63 7.03 -16.05
C TYR A 123 -3.49 6.43 -15.22
N ASN A 124 -3.78 5.42 -14.38
CA ASN A 124 -2.75 4.76 -13.60
C ASN A 124 -1.86 3.84 -14.42
N THR A 125 -2.37 3.18 -15.47
CA THR A 125 -1.50 2.45 -16.39
C THR A 125 -0.52 3.41 -17.08
N SER A 126 -1.00 4.60 -17.48
CA SER A 126 -0.20 5.63 -18.13
C SER A 126 0.83 6.25 -17.20
N ILE A 127 0.45 6.60 -15.96
CA ILE A 127 1.38 7.15 -14.96
C ILE A 127 2.42 6.12 -14.50
N ARG A 128 1.98 4.87 -14.27
CA ARG A 128 2.86 3.78 -13.84
C ARG A 128 3.87 3.39 -14.92
N TRP A 129 3.50 3.49 -16.20
CA TRP A 129 4.41 3.26 -17.32
C TRP A 129 5.30 4.46 -17.65
N LEU A 130 4.77 5.69 -17.57
CA LEU A 130 5.50 6.87 -18.01
C LEU A 130 6.42 7.44 -16.93
N ARG A 131 6.36 6.95 -15.68
CA ARG A 131 7.16 7.45 -14.54
C ARG A 131 7.23 8.98 -14.52
N LEU A 132 6.13 9.65 -14.89
CA LEU A 132 6.12 11.09 -15.01
C LEU A 132 6.36 11.68 -13.61
N PRO A 133 7.27 12.65 -13.46
CA PRO A 133 7.34 13.41 -12.23
C PRO A 133 5.99 14.13 -12.02
N PHE A 134 5.50 14.12 -10.77
CA PHE A 134 4.30 14.86 -10.35
C PHE A 134 4.73 16.05 -9.51
#